data_AF-A0A9N8DS04-F1
#
_entry.id   AF-A0A9N8DS04-F1
#
_cell.length_a   1.000
_cell.length_b   1.000
_cell.length_c   1.000
_cell.angle_alpha   90.00
_cell.angle_beta   90.00
_cell.angle_gamma   90.00
#
_symmetry.space_group_name_H-M   'P 1'
#
loop_
_entity.id
_entity.type
_entity.pdbx_description
1 polymer ?
#
loop_
_entity_poly.entity_id
_entity_poly.type
_entity_poly.pdbx_seq_one_letter_code
_entity_poly.pdbx_strand_id
1 'polypeptide(L)'
;MKIDDLIITVAYFSIPVQLVASLAFYPRLVSMPPQVLGVFILVALFILCCGTGHLLRCADKTDTTMFHVVQWITAIVSILTAVVLLPMIPVLMSEIDEGLERLQKLENEASKGAKYSALSMQDDGAGN
;
A
#
# COMPACT_ATOMS: atom_id res chain seq x y z
N MET A 1 -4.41 -33.67 -1.55
CA MET A 1 -4.48 -32.25 -1.97
C MET A 1 -5.65 -31.58 -1.27
N LYS A 2 -5.38 -30.44 -0.64
CA LYS A 2 -6.38 -29.58 -0.01
C LYS A 2 -6.75 -28.46 -0.99
N ILE A 3 -8.04 -28.29 -1.29
CA ILE A 3 -8.52 -27.29 -2.26
C ILE A 3 -8.27 -25.86 -1.74
N ASP A 4 -8.33 -25.70 -0.42
CA ASP A 4 -7.97 -24.48 0.30
C ASP A 4 -6.53 -24.03 0.00
N ASP A 5 -5.55 -24.93 0.07
CA ASP A 5 -4.15 -24.61 -0.24
C ASP A 5 -3.96 -24.11 -1.69
N LEU A 6 -4.70 -24.67 -2.66
CA LEU A 6 -4.61 -24.26 -4.06
C LEU A 6 -5.14 -22.83 -4.28
N ILE A 7 -6.29 -22.51 -3.68
CA ILE A 7 -6.92 -21.19 -3.78
C ILE A 7 -6.00 -20.13 -3.14
N ILE A 8 -5.43 -20.46 -1.98
CA ILE A 8 -4.50 -19.59 -1.26
C ILE A 8 -3.23 -19.35 -2.09
N THR A 9 -2.65 -20.40 -2.68
CA THR A 9 -1.46 -20.24 -3.54
C THR A 9 -1.73 -19.32 -4.73
N VAL A 10 -2.87 -19.47 -5.41
CA VAL A 10 -3.23 -18.60 -6.54
C VAL A 10 -3.41 -17.15 -6.09
N ALA A 11 -4.10 -16.94 -4.97
CA ALA A 11 -4.26 -15.60 -4.40
C ALA A 11 -2.90 -14.97 -4.04
N TYR A 12 -2.00 -15.75 -3.43
CA TYR A 12 -0.72 -15.26 -2.92
C TYR A 12 0.30 -15.02 -4.03
N PHE A 13 0.12 -15.63 -5.21
CA PHE A 13 0.87 -15.26 -6.42
C PHE A 13 0.26 -14.07 -7.15
N SER A 14 -1.07 -13.88 -7.05
CA SER A 14 -1.76 -12.76 -7.71
C SER A 14 -1.48 -11.40 -7.06
N ILE A 15 -1.48 -11.33 -5.72
CA ILE A 15 -1.23 -10.10 -4.96
C ILE A 15 0.11 -9.41 -5.33
N PRO A 16 1.27 -10.10 -5.33
CA PRO A 16 2.55 -9.48 -5.68
C PRO A 16 2.61 -9.07 -7.15
N VAL A 17 1.96 -9.80 -8.07
CA VAL A 17 1.85 -9.41 -9.48
C VAL A 17 1.08 -8.12 -9.62
N GLN A 18 -0.05 -7.98 -8.91
CA GLN A 18 -0.83 -6.74 -8.91
C GLN A 18 -0.02 -5.57 -8.35
N LEU A 19 0.74 -5.78 -7.27
CA LEU A 19 1.63 -4.76 -6.70
C LEU A 19 2.71 -4.28 -7.68
N VAL A 20 3.42 -5.22 -8.32
CA VAL A 20 4.46 -4.89 -9.31
C VAL A 20 3.84 -4.22 -10.53
N ALA A 21 2.69 -4.69 -11.01
CA ALA A 21 1.97 -4.06 -12.11
C ALA A 21 1.56 -2.62 -11.74
N SER A 22 0.95 -2.40 -10.58
CA SER A 22 0.60 -1.05 -10.11
C SER A 22 1.82 -0.15 -10.02
N LEU A 23 2.96 -0.66 -9.55
CA LEU A 23 4.18 0.14 -9.49
C LEU A 23 4.73 0.48 -10.89
N ALA A 24 4.62 -0.43 -11.85
CA ALA A 24 5.05 -0.22 -13.23
C ALA A 24 4.11 0.73 -14.01
N PHE A 25 2.80 0.66 -13.78
CA PHE A 25 1.80 1.47 -14.48
C PHE A 25 1.61 2.87 -13.88
N TYR A 26 1.94 3.07 -12.60
CA TYR A 26 1.77 4.36 -11.93
C TYR A 26 3.14 4.93 -11.51
N PRO A 27 3.81 5.76 -12.34
CA PRO A 27 5.13 6.30 -12.05
C PRO A 27 5.17 7.18 -10.78
N ARG A 28 4.02 7.68 -10.34
CA ARG A 28 3.88 8.43 -9.08
C ARG A 28 4.09 7.56 -7.84
N LEU A 29 3.80 6.26 -7.92
CA LEU A 29 4.12 5.30 -6.86
C LEU A 29 5.63 5.02 -6.78
N VAL A 30 6.34 5.06 -7.90
CA VAL A 30 7.82 4.93 -7.93
C VAL A 30 8.49 6.15 -7.30
N SER A 31 7.85 7.33 -7.34
CA SER A 31 8.32 8.54 -6.67
C SER A 31 8.06 8.57 -5.16
N MET A 32 7.47 7.52 -4.57
CA MET A 32 7.30 7.41 -3.13
C MET A 32 8.67 7.25 -2.41
N PRO A 33 8.73 7.57 -1.11
CA PRO A 33 9.95 7.40 -0.33
C PRO A 33 10.48 5.96 -0.43
N PRO A 34 11.80 5.76 -0.56
CA PRO A 34 12.39 4.43 -0.72
C PRO A 34 12.08 3.50 0.48
N GLN A 35 11.82 4.06 1.66
CA GLN A 35 11.41 3.26 2.82
C GLN A 35 10.03 2.61 2.60
N VAL A 36 9.08 3.35 2.02
CA VAL A 36 7.73 2.83 1.71
C VAL A 36 7.82 1.74 0.65
N LEU A 37 8.64 1.96 -0.38
CA LEU A 37 8.88 0.98 -1.43
C LEU A 37 9.49 -0.32 -0.87
N GLY A 38 10.43 -0.19 0.07
CA GLY A 38 11.03 -1.33 0.77
C GLY A 38 10.00 -2.17 1.54
N VAL A 39 9.02 -1.54 2.20
CA VAL A 39 7.93 -2.24 2.89
C VAL A 39 7.02 -2.97 1.91
N PHE A 40 6.66 -2.35 0.79
CA PHE A 40 5.88 -3.02 -0.26
C PHE A 40 6.57 -4.27 -0.78
N ILE A 41 7.89 -4.21 -1.00
CA ILE A 41 8.68 -5.36 -1.43
C ILE A 41 8.74 -6.43 -0.33
N LEU A 42 8.95 -6.03 0.94
CA LEU A 42 8.95 -6.97 2.08
C LEU A 42 7.62 -7.71 2.21
N VAL A 43 6.50 -6.98 2.10
CA VAL A 43 5.15 -7.55 2.16
C VAL A 43 4.89 -8.47 0.98
N ALA A 44 5.28 -8.09 -0.23
CA ALA A 44 5.15 -8.95 -1.41
C ALA A 44 5.97 -10.25 -1.26
N LEU A 45 7.20 -10.14 -0.75
CA LEU A 45 8.09 -11.27 -0.50
C LEU A 45 7.53 -12.19 0.61
N PHE A 46 6.98 -11.59 1.68
CA PHE A 46 6.29 -12.31 2.74
C PHE A 46 5.11 -13.14 2.20
N ILE A 47 4.26 -12.54 1.38
CA ILE A 47 3.10 -13.21 0.77
C ILE A 47 3.56 -14.34 -0.17
N LEU A 48 4.61 -14.13 -0.97
CA LEU A 48 5.21 -15.19 -1.80
C LEU A 48 5.80 -16.34 -0.97
N CYS A 49 6.50 -16.04 0.13
CA CYS A 49 7.02 -17.05 1.06
C CYS A 49 5.88 -17.88 1.67
N CYS A 50 4.81 -17.24 2.15
CA CYS A 50 3.64 -17.95 2.63
C CYS A 50 2.99 -18.81 1.53
N GLY A 51 2.93 -18.29 0.30
CA GLY A 51 2.29 -18.97 -0.84
C GLY A 51 3.07 -20.20 -1.29
N THR A 52 4.40 -20.13 -1.23
CA THR A 52 5.28 -21.28 -1.50
C THR A 52 5.17 -22.34 -0.41
N GLY A 53 5.01 -21.96 0.87
CA GLY A 53 4.68 -22.88 1.95
C GLY A 53 3.41 -23.70 1.69
N HIS A 54 2.32 -23.04 1.27
CA HIS A 54 1.08 -23.73 0.90
C HIS A 54 1.24 -24.62 -0.35
N LEU A 55 2.01 -24.17 -1.34
CA LEU A 55 2.29 -24.97 -2.54
C LEU A 55 3.05 -26.27 -2.20
N LEU A 56 4.04 -26.20 -1.30
CA LEU A 56 4.77 -27.39 -0.83
C LEU A 56 3.88 -28.35 -0.03
N ARG A 57 2.93 -27.80 0.75
CA ARG A 57 1.94 -28.58 1.50
C ARG A 57 0.93 -29.26 0.59
N CYS A 58 0.51 -28.59 -0.48
CA CYS A 58 -0.37 -29.16 -1.50
C CYS A 58 0.33 -30.28 -2.31
N ALA A 59 1.64 -30.15 -2.54
CA ALA A 59 2.48 -31.13 -3.26
C ALA A 59 2.91 -32.36 -2.41
N ASP A 60 2.32 -32.56 -1.22
CA ASP A 60 2.55 -33.70 -0.32
C ASP A 60 4.01 -33.88 0.16
N LYS A 61 4.85 -32.85 0.00
CA LYS A 61 6.26 -32.82 0.46
C LYS A 61 6.39 -32.32 1.90
N THR A 62 5.39 -32.61 2.74
CA THR A 62 5.25 -32.01 4.07
C THR A 62 6.28 -32.52 5.07
N ASP A 63 6.93 -33.66 4.79
CA ASP A 63 7.92 -34.32 5.66
C ASP A 63 9.38 -34.09 5.22
N THR A 64 9.60 -33.11 4.34
CA THR A 64 10.95 -32.77 3.89
C THR A 64 11.53 -31.61 4.69
N THR A 65 12.82 -31.69 5.04
CA THR A 65 13.56 -30.60 5.73
C THR A 65 13.41 -29.25 5.02
N MET A 66 13.24 -29.25 3.69
CA MET A 66 12.96 -28.04 2.90
C MET A 66 11.66 -27.33 3.31
N PHE A 67 10.59 -28.06 3.64
CA PHE A 67 9.32 -27.47 4.08
C PHE A 67 9.49 -26.67 5.38
N HIS A 68 10.21 -27.26 6.34
CA HIS A 68 10.51 -26.60 7.60
C HIS A 68 11.39 -25.36 7.40
N VAL A 69 12.42 -25.44 6.56
CA VAL A 69 13.29 -24.29 6.25
C VAL A 69 12.49 -23.14 5.62
N VAL A 70 11.61 -23.42 4.66
CA VAL A 70 10.74 -22.41 4.04
C VAL A 70 9.81 -21.76 5.07
N GLN A 71 9.21 -22.55 5.96
CA GLN A 71 8.34 -22.05 7.04
C GLN A 71 9.13 -21.18 8.03
N TRP A 72 10.36 -21.55 8.37
CA TRP A 72 11.23 -20.76 9.25
C TRP A 72 11.64 -19.43 8.61
N ILE A 73 12.02 -19.43 7.33
CA ILE A 73 12.31 -18.20 6.59
C ILE A 73 11.06 -17.32 6.54
N THR A 74 9.90 -17.91 6.26
CA THR A 74 8.62 -17.19 6.25
C THR A 74 8.32 -16.55 7.60
N ALA A 75 8.56 -17.26 8.70
CA ALA A 75 8.38 -16.72 10.06
C ALA A 75 9.32 -15.54 10.34
N ILE A 76 10.59 -15.64 9.93
CA ILE A 76 11.57 -14.54 10.09
C ILE A 76 11.14 -13.33 9.27
N VAL A 77 10.76 -13.52 8.01
CA VAL A 77 10.26 -12.45 7.13
C VAL A 77 8.97 -11.84 7.69
N SER A 78 8.09 -12.66 8.29
CA SER A 78 6.87 -12.19 8.98
C SER A 78 7.18 -11.24 10.12
N ILE A 79 8.11 -11.64 11.00
CA ILE A 79 8.50 -10.83 12.17
C ILE A 79 9.18 -9.55 11.71
N LEU A 80 10.09 -9.63 10.74
CA LEU A 80 10.75 -8.46 10.17
C LEU A 80 9.74 -7.48 9.58
N THR A 81 8.77 -8.00 8.81
CA THR A 81 7.69 -7.19 8.23
C THR A 81 6.86 -6.52 9.32
N ALA A 82 6.47 -7.24 10.38
CA ALA A 82 5.70 -6.68 11.49
C ALA A 82 6.44 -5.56 12.22
N VAL A 83 7.75 -5.73 12.47
CA VAL A 83 8.59 -4.74 13.16
C VAL A 83 8.76 -3.48 12.31
N VAL A 84 8.95 -3.62 10.99
CA VAL A 84 9.10 -2.47 10.09
C VAL A 84 7.76 -1.76 9.83
N LEU A 85 6.66 -2.51 9.79
CA LEU A 85 5.33 -1.96 9.52
C LEU A 85 4.80 -1.10 10.67
N LEU A 86 5.06 -1.49 11.92
CA LEU A 86 4.63 -0.77 13.13
C LEU A 86 4.96 0.75 13.12
N PRO A 87 6.21 1.18 12.88
CA PRO A 87 6.55 2.59 12.79
C PRO A 87 6.12 3.24 11.46
N MET A 88 5.91 2.46 10.40
CA MET A 88 5.56 3.01 9.08
C MET A 88 4.09 3.46 9.00
N ILE A 89 3.18 2.72 9.64
CA ILE A 89 1.74 3.05 9.67
C ILE A 89 1.48 4.48 10.17
N PRO A 90 2.00 4.93 11.33
CA PRO A 90 1.74 6.30 11.80
C PRO A 90 2.34 7.37 10.89
N VAL A 91 3.49 7.12 10.28
CA VAL A 91 4.11 8.05 9.31
C VAL A 91 3.21 8.22 8.09
N LEU A 92 2.73 7.11 7.53
CA LEU A 92 1.87 7.14 6.35
C LEU A 92 0.54 7.85 6.62
N MET A 93 -0.07 7.62 7.80
CA MET A 93 -1.29 8.31 8.21
C MET A 93 -1.05 9.82 8.40
N SER A 94 0.09 10.21 8.96
CA SER A 94 0.45 11.63 9.10
C SER A 94 0.62 12.33 7.75
N GLU A 95 1.24 11.68 6.76
CA GLU A 95 1.40 12.25 5.42
C GLU A 95 0.05 12.39 4.69
N ILE A 96 -0.85 11.43 4.87
CA ILE A 96 -2.22 11.48 4.30
C ILE A 96 -3.02 12.64 4.91
N ASP A 97 -2.94 12.80 6.24
CA ASP A 97 -3.65 13.87 6.96
C ASP A 97 -3.17 15.25 6.49
N GLU A 98 -1.84 15.46 6.41
CA GLU A 98 -1.27 16.71 5.92
C GLU A 98 -1.65 16.98 4.45
N GLY A 99 -1.67 15.93 3.62
CA GLY A 99 -2.13 16.01 2.23
C GLY A 99 -3.59 16.48 2.14
N LEU A 100 -4.47 15.95 3.00
CA LEU A 100 -5.89 16.32 3.04
C LEU A 100 -6.10 17.76 3.51
N GLU A 101 -5.38 18.19 4.55
CA GLU A 101 -5.45 19.57 5.05
C GLU A 101 -5.00 20.60 4.00
N ARG A 102 -3.95 20.29 3.23
CA ARG A 102 -3.48 21.15 2.13
C ARG A 102 -4.53 21.32 1.05
N LEU A 103 -5.24 20.25 0.69
CA LEU A 103 -6.34 20.31 -0.28
C LEU A 103 -7.50 21.16 0.25
N GLN A 104 -7.86 21.01 1.52
CA GLN A 104 -8.91 21.83 2.15
C GLN A 104 -8.54 23.31 2.22
N LYS A 105 -7.26 23.64 2.48
CA LYS A 105 -6.80 25.04 2.45
C LYS A 105 -6.92 25.65 1.06
N LEU A 106 -6.50 24.92 0.02
CA LEU A 106 -6.59 25.37 -1.36
C LEU A 106 -8.06 25.60 -1.78
N GLU A 107 -8.97 24.71 -1.41
CA GLU A 107 -10.40 24.86 -1.69
C GLU A 107 -10.99 26.08 -0.96
N ASN A 108 -10.63 26.30 0.30
CA ASN A 108 -11.07 27.45 1.08
C ASN A 108 -10.54 28.78 0.52
N GLU A 109 -9.29 28.83 0.06
CA GLU A 109 -8.70 30.01 -0.58
C GLU A 109 -9.37 30.30 -1.92
N ALA A 110 -9.61 29.28 -2.75
CA ALA A 110 -10.34 29.41 -4.01
C ALA A 110 -11.78 29.91 -3.79
N SER A 111 -12.48 29.36 -2.79
CA SER A 111 -13.85 29.75 -2.42
C SER A 111 -13.92 31.20 -1.90
N LYS A 112 -12.96 31.61 -1.07
CA LYS A 112 -12.86 33.02 -0.62
C LYS A 112 -12.59 33.95 -1.79
N GLY A 113 -11.64 33.62 -2.67
CA GLY A 113 -11.32 34.40 -3.86
C GLY A 113 -12.54 34.61 -4.77
N ALA A 114 -13.30 33.55 -5.01
CA ALA A 114 -14.56 33.62 -5.77
C ALA A 114 -15.59 34.53 -5.10
N LYS A 115 -15.72 34.46 -3.77
CA LYS A 115 -16.65 35.28 -3.00
C LYS A 115 -16.27 36.77 -3.03
N TYR A 116 -14.98 37.09 -2.90
CA TYR A 116 -14.49 38.48 -3.03
C TYR A 116 -14.72 39.05 -4.44
N SER A 117 -14.49 38.24 -5.48
CA SER A 117 -14.76 38.65 -6.87
C SER A 117 -16.24 38.91 -7.15
N ALA A 118 -17.16 38.18 -6.49
CA ALA A 118 -18.60 38.40 -6.63
C ALA A 118 -19.09 39.65 -5.87
N LEU A 119 -18.48 39.95 -4.71
CA LEU A 119 -18.79 41.15 -3.91
C LEU A 119 -18.35 42.44 -4.61
N SER A 120 -17.19 42.47 -5.28
CA SER A 120 -16.75 43.66 -6.01
C SER A 120 -17.66 44.02 -7.19
N MET A 121 -18.27 43.02 -7.85
CA MET A 121 -19.23 43.26 -8.94
C MET A 121 -20.59 43.80 -8.45
N GLN A 122 -20.94 43.59 -7.17
CA GLN A 122 -22.19 44.06 -6.58
C GLN A 122 -22.08 45.53 -6.13
N ASP A 123 -20.91 45.95 -5.64
CA ASP A 123 -20.63 47.35 -5.26
C ASP A 123 -20.60 48.29 -6.49
N ASP A 124 -20.08 47.83 -7.63
CA ASP A 124 -20.05 48.61 -8.87
C ASP A 124 -21.45 48.87 -9.48
N GLY A 125 -22.49 48.13 -9.06
CA GLY A 125 -23.87 48.26 -9.53
C GLY A 125 -24.78 49.14 -8.65
N ALA A 126 -24.34 49.53 -7.44
CA ALA A 126 -25.15 50.30 -6.49
C ALA A 126 -24.89 51.82 -6.55
N GLY A 127 -23.99 52.27 -7.44
CA GLY A 127 -23.52 53.65 -7.55
C GLY A 127 -24.17 54.52 -8.63
N ASN A 128 -25.32 54.14 -9.21
CA ASN A 128 -26.01 54.96 -10.22
C ASN A 128 -27.49 55.18 -9.92
#